data_AF-T1CEY2-F1
#
_entry.id   AF-T1CEY2-F1
#
_cell.length_a   1.000
_cell.length_b   1.000
_cell.length_c   1.000
_cell.angle_alpha   90.00
_cell.angle_beta   90.00
_cell.angle_gamma   90.00
#
_symmetry.space_group_name_H-M   'P 1'
#
loop_
_entity.id
_entity.type
_entity.pdbx_description
1 polymer ?
#
loop_
_entity_poly.entity_id
_entity_poly.type
_entity_poly.pdbx_seq_one_letter_code
_entity_poly.pdbx_strand_id
1 'polypeptide(L)'
;VGAFDAIRSLFAAEPSAIERKYTAGTFSFNSGTGRCPTCSGNGFEHVEMQFLSDVYLRCPDCNGAATATRCWTFAAKVPMDVARTSPRCSR
;
A
#
# COMPACT_ATOMS: atom_id res chain seq x y z
N VAL A 1 14.49 -13.54 5.39
CA VAL A 1 13.81 -14.05 4.18
C VAL A 1 12.35 -14.25 4.52
N GLY A 2 11.47 -13.35 4.06
CA GLY A 2 10.03 -13.49 4.17
C GLY A 2 9.47 -14.31 3.01
N ALA A 3 8.32 -14.96 3.22
CA ALA A 3 7.65 -15.79 2.20
C ALA A 3 7.33 -15.04 0.88
N PHE A 4 7.22 -13.71 0.94
CA PHE A 4 6.88 -12.85 -0.20
C PHE A 4 8.09 -12.16 -0.85
N ASP A 5 9.33 -12.44 -0.42
CA ASP A 5 10.53 -11.75 -0.93
C ASP A 5 10.74 -11.99 -2.43
N ALA A 6 10.63 -13.24 -2.87
CA ALA A 6 10.74 -13.61 -4.28
C ALA A 6 9.64 -12.95 -5.13
N ILE A 7 8.38 -12.98 -4.67
CA ILE A 7 7.24 -12.38 -5.35
C ILE A 7 7.45 -10.86 -5.53
N ARG A 8 7.91 -10.16 -4.49
CA ARG A 8 8.24 -8.71 -4.58
C ARG A 8 9.40 -8.41 -5.52
N SER A 9 10.34 -9.34 -5.70
CA SER A 9 11.43 -9.19 -6.67
C SER A 9 10.93 -9.33 -8.12
N LEU A 10 9.99 -10.26 -8.38
CA LEU A 10 9.36 -10.41 -9.70
C LEU A 10 8.57 -9.16 -10.09
N PHE A 11 7.76 -8.61 -9.17
CA PHE A 11 7.04 -7.35 -9.42
C PHE A 11 7.95 -6.13 -9.62
N ALA A 12 9.16 -6.13 -9.04
CA ALA A 12 10.16 -5.09 -9.28
C ALA A 12 10.94 -5.27 -10.60
N ALA A 13 10.92 -6.46 -11.20
CA ALA A 13 11.55 -6.76 -12.48
C ALA A 13 10.66 -6.48 -13.71
N GLU A 14 9.37 -6.21 -13.49
CA GLU A 14 8.42 -5.83 -14.55
C GLU A 14 8.85 -4.51 -15.22
N PRO A 15 8.87 -4.38 -16.57
CA PRO A 15 9.27 -3.14 -17.25
C PRO A 15 8.51 -1.90 -16.76
N SER A 16 7.21 -2.01 -16.52
CA SER A 16 6.39 -0.92 -15.99
C SER A 16 6.76 -0.48 -14.56
N ALA A 17 7.42 -1.35 -13.79
CA ALA A 17 7.97 -1.04 -12.48
C ALA A 17 9.36 -0.41 -12.56
N ILE A 18 10.19 -0.87 -13.51
CA ILE A 18 11.54 -0.34 -13.77
C ILE A 18 11.47 1.10 -14.30
N GLU A 19 10.61 1.38 -15.29
CA GLU A 19 10.34 2.73 -15.80
C GLU A 19 9.99 3.72 -14.68
N ARG A 20 9.24 3.25 -13.70
CA ARG A 20 8.75 4.03 -12.55
C ARG A 20 9.69 3.98 -11.35
N LYS A 21 10.84 3.30 -11.43
CA LYS A 21 11.81 3.13 -10.34
C LYS A 21 11.17 2.55 -9.05
N TYR A 22 10.18 1.67 -9.19
CA TYR A 22 9.66 0.91 -8.07
C TYR A 22 10.66 -0.16 -7.63
N THR A 23 10.73 -0.41 -6.33
CA THR A 23 11.61 -1.44 -5.76
C THR A 23 10.79 -2.53 -5.09
N ALA A 24 11.41 -3.66 -4.75
CA ALA A 24 10.77 -4.70 -3.95
C ALA A 24 10.23 -4.19 -2.59
N GLY A 25 10.74 -3.06 -2.09
CA GLY A 25 10.19 -2.36 -0.92
C GLY A 25 8.88 -1.63 -1.19
N THR A 26 8.64 -1.14 -2.41
CA THR A 26 7.36 -0.47 -2.77
C THR A 26 6.19 -1.46 -2.74
N PHE A 27 6.42 -2.72 -3.10
CA PHE A 27 5.43 -3.82 -3.06
C PHE A 27 5.29 -4.51 -1.69
N SER A 28 5.87 -3.93 -0.63
CA SER A 28 5.86 -4.50 0.73
C SER A 28 4.74 -3.88 1.58
N PHE A 29 3.92 -4.72 2.21
CA PHE A 29 2.91 -4.29 3.18
C PHE A 29 3.47 -4.17 4.62
N ASN A 30 4.63 -4.78 4.94
CA ASN A 30 5.22 -4.77 6.28
C ASN A 30 6.28 -3.66 6.50
N SER A 31 7.09 -3.35 5.48
CA SER A 31 8.11 -2.29 5.52
C SER A 31 8.33 -1.79 4.09
N GLY A 32 7.80 -0.61 3.76
CA GLY A 32 7.68 -0.18 2.36
C GLY A 32 6.89 1.11 2.16
N THR A 33 7.12 1.78 1.01
CA THR A 33 6.54 3.09 0.64
C THR A 33 5.19 3.02 -0.08
N GLY A 34 4.71 1.82 -0.45
CA GLY A 34 3.48 1.64 -1.25
C GLY A 34 2.23 1.22 -0.47
N ARG A 35 2.27 1.30 0.87
CA ARG A 35 1.13 1.03 1.75
C ARG A 35 0.05 2.12 1.63
N CYS A 36 -1.09 1.89 2.27
CA CYS A 36 -1.95 2.98 2.75
C CYS A 36 -1.38 3.48 4.11
N PRO A 37 -1.21 4.79 4.33
CA PRO A 37 -0.71 5.31 5.60
C PRO A 37 -1.73 5.16 6.73
N THR A 38 -3.02 5.36 6.44
CA THR A 38 -4.14 5.30 7.39
C THR A 38 -4.21 3.96 8.13
N CYS A 39 -4.17 2.83 7.41
CA CYS A 39 -4.16 1.48 8.01
C CYS A 39 -2.76 0.84 8.07
N SER A 40 -1.69 1.60 7.79
CA SER A 40 -0.29 1.12 7.76
C SER A 40 -0.04 -0.19 6.97
N GLY A 41 -0.85 -0.46 5.93
CA GLY A 41 -0.77 -1.67 5.10
C GLY A 41 -1.66 -2.85 5.53
N ASN A 42 -2.40 -2.77 6.64
CA ASN A 42 -3.28 -3.85 7.10
C ASN A 42 -4.58 -3.99 6.29
N GLY A 43 -5.02 -2.94 5.58
CA GLY A 43 -6.30 -2.89 4.86
C GLY A 43 -7.53 -2.69 5.75
N PHE A 44 -7.44 -3.06 7.02
CA PHE A 44 -8.51 -3.01 8.02
C PHE A 44 -8.09 -2.23 9.26
N GLU A 45 -9.08 -1.63 9.90
CA GLU A 45 -8.98 -1.01 11.22
C GLU A 45 -9.62 -1.96 12.24
N HIS A 46 -8.88 -2.28 13.30
CA HIS A 46 -9.34 -3.10 14.41
C HIS A 46 -9.85 -2.15 15.50
N VAL A 47 -11.13 -2.27 15.84
CA VAL A 47 -11.77 -1.46 16.88
C VAL A 47 -12.13 -2.37 18.05
N GLU A 48 -11.35 -2.29 19.11
CA GLU A 48 -11.63 -2.94 20.39
C GLU A 48 -12.81 -2.24 21.07
N MET A 49 -13.85 -3.00 21.42
CA MET A 49 -15.03 -2.49 22.13
C MET A 49 -15.15 -3.17 23.49
N GLN A 50 -15.25 -2.38 24.57
CA GLN A 50 -15.20 -2.89 25.95
C GLN A 50 -16.28 -3.94 26.32
N PHE A 51 -17.36 -4.05 25.52
CA PHE A 51 -18.53 -4.87 25.83
C PHE A 51 -18.98 -5.78 24.66
N LEU A 52 -18.30 -5.75 23.52
CA LEU A 52 -18.71 -6.47 22.32
C LEU A 52 -17.48 -7.12 21.67
N SER A 53 -17.67 -8.19 20.91
CA SER A 53 -16.60 -8.79 20.11
C SER A 53 -15.98 -7.78 19.16
N ASP A 54 -14.66 -7.73 19.11
CA ASP A 54 -13.88 -6.88 18.21
C ASP A 54 -14.37 -6.91 16.76
N VAL A 55 -14.38 -5.74 16.13
CA VAL A 55 -14.83 -5.58 14.74
C VAL A 55 -13.67 -5.11 13.87
N TYR A 56 -13.49 -5.78 12.73
CA TYR A 56 -12.57 -5.38 11.67
C TYR A 56 -13.32 -4.57 10.61
N LEU A 57 -13.12 -3.26 10.60
CA LEU A 57 -13.69 -2.36 9.61
C LEU A 57 -12.74 -2.21 8.42
N ARG A 58 -13.29 -2.09 7.19
CA ARG A 58 -12.47 -1.78 6.01
C ARG A 58 -11.97 -0.35 6.12
N CYS A 59 -10.66 -0.14 5.98
CA CYS A 59 -10.10 1.21 5.95
C CYS A 59 -10.70 2.01 4.78
N PRO A 60 -11.24 3.22 4.99
CA PRO A 60 -11.98 3.97 3.97
C PRO A 60 -11.12 4.42 2.78
N ASP A 61 -9.81 4.62 2.99
CA ASP A 61 -8.90 5.13 1.96
C ASP A 61 -8.46 4.07 0.94
N CYS A 62 -8.28 2.82 1.39
CA CYS A 62 -7.88 1.69 0.54
C CYS A 62 -8.99 0.65 0.30
N ASN A 63 -10.12 0.76 1.00
CA ASN A 63 -11.30 -0.11 0.90
C ASN A 63 -11.02 -1.62 1.17
N GLY A 64 -10.02 -1.91 2.02
CA GLY A 64 -9.55 -3.28 2.29
C GLY A 64 -8.40 -3.76 1.39
N ALA A 65 -7.87 -2.94 0.49
CA ALA A 65 -6.63 -3.26 -0.21
C ALA A 65 -5.42 -3.00 0.70
N ALA A 66 -4.63 -4.04 0.99
CA ALA A 66 -3.41 -3.94 1.81
C ALA A 66 -2.32 -3.05 1.16
N THR A 67 -2.30 -3.00 -0.17
CA THR A 67 -1.56 -1.98 -0.93
C THR A 67 -2.50 -0.82 -1.26
N ALA A 68 -1.99 0.41 -1.34
CA ALA A 68 -2.83 1.56 -1.67
C ALA A 68 -3.20 1.56 -3.16
N THR A 69 -4.15 0.72 -3.60
CA THR A 69 -4.58 0.64 -5.01
C THR A 69 -4.94 2.00 -5.61
N ARG A 70 -5.42 2.93 -4.78
CA ARG A 70 -5.63 4.34 -5.13
C ARG A 70 -4.33 5.14 -5.35
N CYS A 71 -3.28 4.98 -4.54
CA CYS A 71 -1.94 5.49 -4.86
C CYS A 71 -1.42 4.92 -6.17
N TRP A 72 -1.53 3.61 -6.39
CA TRP A 72 -0.96 2.93 -7.56
C TRP A 72 -1.68 3.33 -8.87
N THR A 73 -3.00 3.50 -8.84
CA THR A 73 -3.76 4.04 -9.98
C THR A 73 -3.51 5.53 -10.22
N PHE A 74 -3.25 6.32 -9.16
CA PHE A 74 -2.86 7.73 -9.31
C PHE A 74 -1.44 7.87 -9.88
N ALA A 75 -0.46 7.13 -9.33
CA ALA A 75 0.92 7.06 -9.82
C ALA A 75 1.06 6.43 -11.22
N ALA A 76 0.00 5.79 -11.74
CA ALA A 76 -0.09 5.37 -13.14
C ALA A 76 -0.60 6.48 -14.08
N LYS A 77 -0.99 7.64 -13.56
CA LYS A 77 -1.56 8.79 -14.28
C LYS A 77 -0.82 10.12 -14.05
N VAL A 78 0.02 10.23 -13.01
CA VAL A 78 0.83 11.43 -12.70
C VAL A 78 2.29 11.07 -12.38
N PRO A 79 3.25 11.99 -12.63
CA PRO A 79 4.65 11.79 -12.29
C PRO A 79 4.89 11.58 -10.78
N MET A 80 6.02 10.96 -10.45
CA MET A 80 6.22 10.28 -9.16
C MET A 80 6.33 11.24 -7.96
N ASP A 81 6.87 12.42 -8.21
CA ASP A 81 6.93 13.60 -7.33
C ASP A 81 5.53 14.11 -6.96
N VAL A 82 4.59 14.15 -7.92
CA VAL A 82 3.17 14.48 -7.68
C VAL A 82 2.43 13.33 -7.00
N ALA A 83 2.74 12.07 -7.34
CA ALA A 83 2.16 10.91 -6.68
C ALA A 83 2.55 10.84 -5.19
N ARG A 84 3.79 11.19 -4.84
CA ARG A 84 4.33 11.23 -3.47
C ARG A 84 3.84 12.43 -2.65
N THR A 85 3.28 13.46 -3.28
CA THR A 85 2.73 14.68 -2.64
C THR A 85 1.20 14.80 -2.74
N SER A 86 0.54 13.84 -3.40
CA SER A 86 -0.92 13.77 -3.49
C SER A 86 -1.52 13.47 -2.11
N PRO A 87 -2.45 14.27 -1.56
CA PRO A 87 -2.99 14.08 -0.21
C PRO A 87 -3.79 12.78 0.02
N ARG A 88 -4.00 11.97 -1.03
CA ARG A 88 -4.52 10.58 -0.96
C ARG A 88 -3.44 9.51 -0.82
N CYS A 89 -2.17 9.92 -0.84
CA CYS A 89 -0.98 9.06 -0.83
C CYS A 89 0.12 9.60 0.09
N SER A 90 0.13 10.92 0.33
CA SER A 90 0.97 11.63 1.29
C SER A 90 0.19 11.92 2.57
N ARG A 91 0.27 10.99 3.52
CA ARG A 91 0.32 11.30 4.95
C ARG A 91 1.29 10.34 5.62
#